data_AF-A0A1H1ZU34-F1
#
_entry.id   AF-A0A1H1ZU34-F1
#
_cell.length_a   1.000
_cell.length_b   1.000
_cell.length_c   1.000
_cell.angle_alpha   90.00
_cell.angle_beta   90.00
_cell.angle_gamma   90.00
#
_symmetry.space_group_name_H-M   'P 1'
#
loop_
_entity.id
_entity.type
_entity.pdbx_description
1 polymer ?
#
loop_
_entity_poly.entity_id
_entity_poly.type
_entity_poly.pdbx_seq_one_letter_code
_entity_poly.pdbx_strand_id
1 'polypeptide(L)'
;MRPTQPPPALDVGTWRALAALDPAGVSALARRVAGTRLPPVNTAVVSPAGFVGDTGPRLARVRSRGTRMEVVDRREVLADLGAYGLLDSAGLARLRPYRAVEVDAGAAPGPLLTARLLAQLLVAGVPPLVDHLPVSVERLLGDQLAAVLHELDRPVLSSPVTRTAWSVRARRQALRRLTATGRPVPVGLLVDWTDETGGARSLEEARRQDWPDLVVVLVTGPAGAAAARRAAARGPGSASVVLGEDRAAALAAAVDELRAVPSAPSLATVFAAGLSYGPHHVTDLVLARGYARSPLVGVDVRRSFLVPLDLGVEDAGEEGERPGRALTPGTVLAEPQDLLEVACPPAGAPPARGYAVHDGGVTRVVHAAVGSELETRLAGASRQWRGWAEPGADQDATPGPPGRERGRATYPSYFSRP
;
A
#
# COMPACT_ATOMS: atom_id res chain seq x y z
N MET A 1 21.23 -35.40 8.94
CA MET A 1 20.73 -34.06 9.31
C MET A 1 20.68 -33.97 10.83
N ARG A 2 21.48 -33.10 11.46
CA ARG A 2 21.33 -32.86 12.90
C ARG A 2 19.98 -32.16 13.12
N PRO A 3 19.16 -32.59 14.09
CA PRO A 3 17.95 -31.85 14.45
C PRO A 3 18.39 -30.45 14.89
N THR A 4 17.97 -29.44 14.13
CA THR A 4 18.09 -28.04 14.51
C THR A 4 17.39 -27.87 15.84
N GLN A 5 18.17 -27.60 16.88
CA GLN A 5 17.69 -27.25 18.21
C GLN A 5 16.63 -26.15 18.04
N PRO A 6 15.42 -26.29 18.62
CA PRO A 6 14.40 -25.24 18.51
C PRO A 6 15.00 -23.93 19.02
N PRO A 7 14.72 -22.79 18.37
CA PRO A 7 15.21 -21.51 18.84
C PRO A 7 14.79 -21.35 20.31
N PRO A 8 15.66 -20.82 21.18
CA PRO A 8 15.32 -20.62 22.58
C PRO A 8 14.01 -19.83 22.67
N ALA A 9 13.10 -20.26 23.54
CA ALA A 9 11.84 -19.57 23.76
C ALA A 9 12.14 -18.09 24.05
N LEU A 10 11.52 -17.20 23.28
CA LEU A 10 11.62 -15.75 23.45
C LEU A 10 10.97 -15.34 24.78
N ASP A 11 11.68 -15.49 25.89
CA ASP A 11 11.20 -15.07 27.21
C ASP A 11 11.76 -13.68 27.57
N VAL A 12 10.92 -12.68 27.30
CA VAL A 12 11.13 -11.26 27.64
C VAL A 12 10.40 -10.91 28.95
N GLY A 13 9.82 -11.90 29.65
CA GLY A 13 9.09 -11.74 30.89
C GLY A 13 7.68 -11.15 30.75
N THR A 14 6.93 -11.17 31.86
CA THR A 14 5.65 -10.47 32.01
C THR A 14 5.86 -9.06 32.54
N TRP A 15 4.89 -8.15 32.38
CA TRP A 15 4.99 -6.81 32.97
C TRP A 15 5.26 -6.83 34.47
N ARG A 16 4.66 -7.78 35.19
CA ARG A 16 4.90 -7.99 36.63
C ARG A 16 6.34 -8.42 36.93
N ALA A 17 6.91 -9.31 36.12
CA ALA A 17 8.30 -9.71 36.26
C ALA A 17 9.24 -8.53 36.01
N LEU A 18 8.92 -7.68 35.02
CA LEU A 18 9.70 -6.49 34.70
C LEU A 18 9.69 -5.45 35.81
N ALA A 19 8.53 -5.22 36.43
CA ALA A 19 8.39 -4.30 37.55
C ALA A 19 9.16 -4.73 38.82
N ALA A 20 9.52 -6.02 38.92
CA ALA A 20 10.25 -6.59 40.04
C ALA A 20 11.78 -6.63 39.82
N LEU A 21 12.28 -6.19 38.65
CA LEU A 21 13.70 -6.21 38.35
C LEU A 21 14.45 -5.10 39.09
N ASP A 22 15.66 -5.43 39.56
CA ASP A 22 16.64 -4.44 40.02
C ASP A 22 17.31 -3.74 38.82
N PRO A 23 18.11 -2.67 39.03
CA PRO A 23 18.75 -1.95 37.93
C PRO A 23 19.66 -2.82 37.03
N ALA A 24 20.31 -3.83 37.61
CA ALA A 24 21.14 -4.79 36.87
C ALA A 24 20.28 -5.69 35.96
N GLY A 25 19.15 -6.18 36.48
CA GLY A 25 18.15 -6.96 35.75
C GLY A 25 17.51 -6.17 34.62
N VAL A 26 17.17 -4.90 34.85
CA VAL A 26 16.66 -3.99 33.80
C VAL A 26 17.69 -3.82 32.67
N SER A 27 18.97 -3.62 33.03
CA SER A 27 20.05 -3.48 32.04
C SER A 27 20.28 -4.76 31.24
N ALA A 28 20.21 -5.93 31.88
CA ALA A 28 20.34 -7.23 31.23
C ALA A 28 19.18 -7.50 30.27
N LEU A 29 17.95 -7.19 30.68
CA LEU A 29 16.77 -7.27 29.82
C LEU A 29 16.89 -6.31 28.63
N ALA A 30 17.30 -5.07 28.83
CA ALA A 30 17.43 -4.09 27.76
C ALA A 30 18.37 -4.59 26.65
N ARG A 31 19.48 -5.26 27.02
CA ARG A 31 20.38 -5.92 26.06
C ARG A 31 19.71 -7.11 25.36
N ARG A 32 18.93 -7.93 26.08
CA ARG A 32 18.18 -9.06 25.50
C ARG A 32 17.13 -8.58 24.50
N VAL A 33 16.37 -7.53 24.84
CA VAL A 33 15.39 -6.90 23.96
C VAL A 33 16.06 -6.38 22.70
N ALA A 34 17.21 -5.69 22.83
CA ALA A 34 17.98 -5.19 21.68
C ALA A 34 18.44 -6.31 20.72
N GLY A 35 18.71 -7.52 21.24
CA GLY A 35 19.04 -8.69 20.42
C GLY A 35 17.85 -9.50 19.93
N THR A 36 16.64 -9.21 20.41
CA THR A 36 15.43 -9.97 20.09
C THR A 36 14.82 -9.45 18.78
N ARG A 37 14.56 -10.36 17.84
CA ARG A 37 13.73 -10.07 16.67
C ARG A 37 12.33 -10.63 16.87
N LEU A 38 11.32 -9.83 16.52
CA LEU A 38 9.96 -10.33 16.45
C LEU A 38 9.87 -11.45 15.40
N PRO A 39 9.11 -12.53 15.67
CA PRO A 39 8.84 -13.51 14.64
C PRO A 39 8.09 -12.84 13.49
N PRO A 40 8.36 -13.22 12.23
CA PRO A 40 7.66 -12.65 11.10
C PRO A 40 6.16 -12.94 11.16
N VAL A 41 5.36 -11.96 10.76
CA VAL A 41 3.90 -12.07 10.67
C VAL A 41 3.55 -12.88 9.42
N ASN A 42 2.73 -13.91 9.60
CA ASN A 42 2.26 -14.74 8.50
C ASN A 42 1.05 -14.09 7.82
N THR A 43 1.25 -13.53 6.63
CA THR A 43 0.21 -12.86 5.84
C THR A 43 -0.86 -13.81 5.29
N ALA A 44 -0.64 -15.14 5.36
CA ALA A 44 -1.69 -16.12 5.07
C ALA A 44 -2.75 -16.19 6.18
N VAL A 45 -2.41 -15.76 7.41
CA VAL A 45 -3.33 -15.71 8.55
C VAL A 45 -3.82 -14.28 8.76
N VAL A 46 -2.90 -13.31 8.70
CA VAL A 46 -3.19 -11.89 8.89
C VAL A 46 -3.31 -11.21 7.52
N SER A 47 -4.54 -11.13 7.01
CA SER A 47 -4.83 -10.54 5.69
C SER A 47 -4.59 -9.03 5.68
N PRO A 48 -3.68 -8.51 4.84
CA PRO A 48 -3.36 -7.08 4.80
C PRO A 48 -4.40 -6.18 4.15
N ALA A 49 -5.65 -6.61 3.96
CA ALA A 49 -6.63 -5.83 3.18
C ALA A 49 -7.19 -4.56 3.86
N GLY A 50 -6.62 -4.15 4.99
CA GLY A 50 -6.92 -2.87 5.63
C GLY A 50 -8.30 -2.80 6.28
N PHE A 51 -8.80 -1.57 6.44
CA PHE A 51 -10.05 -1.23 7.11
C PHE A 51 -11.06 -0.64 6.11
N VAL A 52 -12.32 -0.49 6.54
CA VAL A 52 -13.36 0.15 5.71
C VAL A 52 -13.23 1.69 5.77
N GLY A 53 -13.04 2.35 4.63
CA GLY A 53 -12.72 3.79 4.57
C GLY A 53 -13.75 4.68 5.26
N ASP A 54 -15.04 4.40 5.06
CA ASP A 54 -16.13 5.06 5.78
C ASP A 54 -16.62 4.20 6.97
N THR A 55 -16.09 4.49 8.16
CA THR A 55 -16.55 3.86 9.41
C THR A 55 -16.91 4.91 10.43
N GLY A 56 -17.97 4.65 11.19
CA GLY A 56 -18.33 5.44 12.37
C GLY A 56 -17.20 5.53 13.42
N PRO A 57 -17.40 6.28 14.51
CA PRO A 57 -16.37 6.56 15.51
C PRO A 57 -16.05 5.37 16.45
N ARG A 58 -16.48 4.15 16.11
CA ARG A 58 -16.37 2.99 17.00
C ARG A 58 -14.91 2.55 17.13
N LEU A 59 -14.48 2.37 18.38
CA LEU A 59 -13.18 1.81 18.73
C LEU A 59 -13.38 0.45 19.37
N ALA A 60 -12.58 -0.52 18.95
CA ALA A 60 -12.45 -1.77 19.68
C ALA A 60 -11.34 -1.62 20.72
N ARG A 61 -11.32 -2.47 21.75
CA ARG A 61 -10.31 -2.42 22.82
C ARG A 61 -9.72 -3.78 23.09
N VAL A 62 -8.42 -3.82 23.34
CA VAL A 62 -7.73 -5.01 23.82
C VAL A 62 -7.87 -5.13 25.33
N ARG A 63 -8.22 -6.31 25.80
CA ARG A 63 -8.27 -6.63 27.22
C ARG A 63 -7.56 -7.96 27.51
N SER A 64 -7.00 -8.08 28.71
CA SER A 64 -6.53 -9.37 29.24
C SER A 64 -7.58 -10.01 30.14
N ARG A 65 -7.71 -11.34 30.04
CA ARG A 65 -8.45 -12.19 30.96
C ARG A 65 -7.55 -13.34 31.42
N GLY A 66 -6.90 -13.14 32.57
CA GLY A 66 -5.86 -14.05 33.03
C GLY A 66 -4.65 -13.99 32.09
N THR A 67 -4.32 -15.12 31.46
CA THR A 67 -3.23 -15.21 30.47
C THR A 67 -3.70 -15.01 29.02
N ARG A 68 -5.01 -14.87 28.78
CA ARG A 68 -5.58 -14.70 27.44
C ARG A 68 -5.79 -13.24 27.12
N MET A 69 -5.68 -12.88 25.84
CA MET A 69 -6.04 -11.56 25.34
C MET A 69 -7.26 -11.66 24.42
N GLU A 70 -8.13 -10.67 24.50
CA GLU A 70 -9.33 -10.54 23.66
C GLU A 70 -9.41 -9.12 23.12
N VAL A 71 -9.92 -8.98 21.89
CA VAL A 71 -10.34 -7.68 21.34
C VAL A 71 -11.86 -7.59 21.44
N VAL A 72 -12.37 -6.52 22.03
CA VAL A 72 -13.78 -6.38 22.36
C VAL A 72 -14.37 -5.04 21.93
N ASP A 73 -15.69 -5.03 21.70
CA ASP A 73 -16.50 -3.82 21.75
C ASP A 73 -17.50 -3.95 22.89
N ARG A 74 -17.34 -3.13 23.93
CA ARG A 74 -18.10 -3.20 25.19
C ARG A 74 -18.03 -4.60 25.82
N ARG A 75 -19.03 -5.46 25.55
CA ARG A 75 -19.15 -6.83 26.07
C ARG A 75 -18.98 -7.90 24.99
N GLU A 76 -19.05 -7.52 23.72
CA GLU A 76 -18.92 -8.43 22.60
C GLU A 76 -17.44 -8.74 22.36
N VAL A 77 -17.09 -10.04 22.31
CA VAL A 77 -15.75 -10.47 21.92
C VAL A 77 -15.67 -10.48 20.40
N LEU A 78 -14.82 -9.62 19.84
CA LEU A 78 -14.59 -9.49 18.40
C LEU A 78 -13.54 -10.50 17.91
N ALA A 79 -12.49 -10.71 18.72
CA ALA A 79 -11.44 -11.68 18.47
C ALA A 79 -10.90 -12.24 19.80
N ASP A 80 -10.73 -13.56 19.89
CA ASP A 80 -10.00 -14.22 20.98
C ASP A 80 -8.59 -14.52 20.48
N LEU A 81 -7.59 -13.87 21.10
CA LEU A 81 -6.19 -13.98 20.68
C LEU A 81 -5.46 -15.11 21.42
N GLY A 82 -6.14 -15.79 22.36
CA GLY A 82 -5.59 -16.82 23.21
C GLY A 82 -4.41 -16.33 24.05
N ALA A 83 -3.55 -17.26 24.48
CA ALA A 83 -2.35 -16.96 25.28
C ALA A 83 -1.18 -16.42 24.45
N TYR A 84 -1.21 -16.61 23.13
CA TYR A 84 -0.09 -16.26 22.23
C TYR A 84 -0.33 -14.96 21.45
N GLY A 85 -1.50 -14.34 21.61
CA GLY A 85 -1.81 -13.07 20.98
C GLY A 85 -1.96 -13.15 19.47
N LEU A 86 -2.47 -14.25 18.93
CA LEU A 86 -2.60 -14.44 17.49
C LEU A 86 -3.95 -13.93 16.99
N LEU A 87 -3.93 -13.06 15.99
CA LEU A 87 -5.14 -12.58 15.32
C LEU A 87 -5.40 -13.44 14.09
N ASP A 88 -6.57 -14.08 14.04
CA ASP A 88 -6.99 -14.87 12.88
C ASP A 88 -7.78 -14.02 11.87
N SER A 89 -8.08 -14.63 10.72
CA SER A 89 -8.78 -13.95 9.62
C SER A 89 -10.21 -13.56 10.00
N ALA A 90 -10.91 -14.37 10.80
CA ALA A 90 -12.28 -14.11 11.22
C ALA A 90 -12.36 -12.94 12.21
N GLY A 91 -11.50 -12.93 13.23
CA GLY A 91 -11.35 -11.82 14.16
C GLY A 91 -10.95 -10.55 13.43
N LEU A 92 -10.00 -10.62 12.51
CA LEU A 92 -9.60 -9.47 11.70
C LEU A 92 -10.75 -8.91 10.86
N ALA A 93 -11.53 -9.77 10.20
CA ALA A 93 -12.69 -9.33 9.40
C ALA A 93 -13.70 -8.55 10.26
N ARG A 94 -13.89 -8.95 11.52
CA ARG A 94 -14.77 -8.24 12.47
C ARG A 94 -14.19 -6.91 12.97
N LEU A 95 -12.88 -6.70 12.88
CA LEU A 95 -12.22 -5.44 13.26
C LEU A 95 -12.25 -4.38 12.15
N ARG A 96 -12.38 -4.76 10.88
CA ARG A 96 -12.35 -3.80 9.74
C ARG A 96 -13.41 -2.70 9.76
N PRO A 97 -14.63 -2.92 10.32
CA PRO A 97 -15.62 -1.86 10.49
C PRO A 97 -15.31 -0.87 11.62
N TYR A 98 -14.26 -1.10 12.41
CA TYR A 98 -13.85 -0.22 13.50
C TYR A 98 -12.85 0.82 13.01
N ARG A 99 -12.83 1.95 13.72
CA ARG A 99 -11.96 3.07 13.40
C ARG A 99 -10.50 2.80 13.75
N ALA A 100 -10.30 2.20 14.91
CA ALA A 100 -9.02 1.75 15.43
C ALA A 100 -9.25 0.70 16.53
N VAL A 101 -8.17 0.07 16.97
CA VAL A 101 -8.12 -0.81 18.14
C VAL A 101 -7.31 -0.10 19.22
N GLU A 102 -7.93 0.23 20.34
CA GLU A 102 -7.27 0.74 21.55
C GLU A 102 -6.44 -0.39 22.18
N VAL A 103 -5.13 -0.18 22.27
CA VAL A 103 -4.19 -1.10 22.90
C VAL A 103 -3.53 -0.39 24.06
N ASP A 104 -4.00 -0.67 25.27
CA ASP A 104 -3.25 -0.35 26.48
C ASP A 104 -2.05 -1.30 26.56
N ALA A 105 -0.84 -0.77 26.73
CA ALA A 105 0.36 -1.59 26.84
C ALA A 105 0.29 -2.59 28.02
N GLY A 106 -0.43 -2.24 29.09
CA GLY A 106 -0.70 -3.14 30.22
C GLY A 106 -1.74 -4.22 29.93
N ALA A 107 -2.50 -4.13 28.83
CA ALA A 107 -3.54 -5.08 28.47
C ALA A 107 -3.01 -6.39 27.89
N ALA A 108 -1.72 -6.50 27.58
CA ALA A 108 -1.08 -7.75 27.21
C ALA A 108 -0.24 -8.30 28.38
N PRO A 109 0.04 -9.62 28.45
CA PRO A 109 0.83 -10.18 29.57
C PRO A 109 2.25 -9.62 29.71
N GLY A 110 2.84 -9.07 28.64
CA GLY A 110 4.21 -8.53 28.62
C GLY A 110 4.59 -7.84 27.31
N PRO A 111 5.82 -7.30 27.20
CA PRO A 111 6.25 -6.49 26.07
C PRO A 111 6.28 -7.26 24.74
N LEU A 112 6.68 -8.54 24.76
CA LEU A 112 6.75 -9.35 23.55
C LEU A 112 5.36 -9.56 22.94
N LEU A 113 4.37 -9.90 23.76
CA LEU A 113 3.00 -10.11 23.28
C LEU A 113 2.36 -8.80 22.83
N THR A 114 2.65 -7.69 23.50
CA THR A 114 2.25 -6.34 23.06
C THR A 114 2.83 -6.03 21.68
N ALA A 115 4.14 -6.18 21.50
CA ALA A 115 4.82 -5.91 20.23
C ALA A 115 4.31 -6.82 19.10
N ARG A 116 4.04 -8.10 19.38
CA ARG A 116 3.48 -9.05 18.41
C ARG A 116 2.05 -8.67 17.99
N LEU A 117 1.22 -8.23 18.93
CA LEU A 117 -0.13 -7.76 18.63
C LEU A 117 -0.08 -6.50 17.74
N LEU A 118 0.73 -5.50 18.12
CA LEU A 118 0.90 -4.28 17.33
C LEU A 118 1.44 -4.59 15.92
N ALA A 119 2.43 -5.48 15.82
CA ALA A 119 2.95 -5.96 14.54
C ALA A 119 1.86 -6.57 13.64
N GLN A 120 0.97 -7.39 14.19
CA GLN A 120 -0.13 -8.00 13.44
C GLN A 120 -1.17 -6.96 13.01
N LEU A 121 -1.53 -6.01 13.87
CA LEU A 121 -2.47 -4.93 13.53
C LEU A 121 -1.90 -4.03 12.43
N LEU A 122 -0.63 -3.64 12.53
CA LEU A 122 0.05 -2.84 11.51
C LEU A 122 0.12 -3.59 10.16
N VAL A 123 0.50 -4.86 10.15
CA VAL A 123 0.53 -5.69 8.93
C VAL A 123 -0.89 -5.87 8.35
N ALA A 124 -1.90 -5.96 9.19
CA ALA A 124 -3.30 -6.03 8.74
C ALA A 124 -3.82 -4.71 8.15
N GLY A 125 -3.13 -3.58 8.38
CA GLY A 125 -3.66 -2.26 8.09
C GLY A 125 -4.82 -1.87 9.03
N VAL A 126 -4.77 -2.30 10.28
CA VAL A 126 -5.72 -1.91 11.33
C VAL A 126 -5.02 -0.92 12.26
N PRO A 127 -5.50 0.33 12.39
CA PRO A 127 -4.87 1.33 13.25
C PRO A 127 -4.88 0.89 14.73
N PRO A 128 -3.72 0.69 15.38
CA PRO A 128 -3.64 0.42 16.81
C PRO A 128 -3.39 1.72 17.58
N LEU A 129 -4.42 2.23 18.24
CA LEU A 129 -4.31 3.44 19.05
C LEU A 129 -3.69 3.08 20.41
N VAL A 130 -2.49 3.58 20.68
CA VAL A 130 -1.72 3.30 21.91
C VAL A 130 -1.50 4.60 22.66
N ASP A 131 -1.98 4.70 23.91
CA ASP A 131 -1.81 5.92 24.71
C ASP A 131 -0.35 6.13 25.14
N HIS A 132 0.36 5.04 25.44
CA HIS A 132 1.78 5.05 25.78
C HIS A 132 2.46 3.79 25.25
N LEU A 133 3.53 3.96 24.49
CA LEU A 133 4.33 2.86 23.95
C LEU A 133 5.58 2.64 24.84
N PRO A 134 5.66 1.56 25.62
CA PRO A 134 6.81 1.33 26.48
C PRO A 134 8.09 1.14 25.66
N VAL A 135 9.21 1.68 26.13
CA VAL A 135 10.53 1.61 25.45
C VAL A 135 10.93 0.17 25.07
N SER A 136 10.56 -0.82 25.87
CA SER A 136 10.82 -2.24 25.55
C SER A 136 10.04 -2.70 24.31
N VAL A 137 8.81 -2.23 24.12
CA VAL A 137 7.97 -2.52 22.94
C VAL A 137 8.48 -1.75 21.73
N GLU A 138 8.87 -0.48 21.90
CA GLU A 138 9.48 0.33 20.83
C GLU A 138 10.71 -0.35 20.25
N ARG A 139 11.62 -0.81 21.10
CA ARG A 139 12.84 -1.51 20.66
C ARG A 139 12.56 -2.81 19.93
N LEU A 140 11.52 -3.55 20.34
CA LEU A 140 11.11 -4.79 19.65
C LEU A 140 10.54 -4.50 18.26
N LEU A 141 9.75 -3.44 18.11
CA LEU A 141 9.19 -3.01 16.83
C LEU A 141 10.27 -2.38 15.94
N GLY A 142 11.17 -1.61 16.52
CA GLY A 142 12.17 -0.77 15.88
C GLY A 142 11.67 0.64 15.56
N ASP A 143 12.61 1.56 15.41
CA ASP A 143 12.39 3.01 15.38
C ASP A 143 11.37 3.46 14.32
N GLN A 144 11.43 2.89 13.11
CA GLN A 144 10.49 3.25 12.04
C GLN A 144 9.04 2.94 12.38
N LEU A 145 8.76 1.75 12.92
CA LEU A 145 7.40 1.35 13.28
C LEU A 145 6.93 2.06 14.57
N ALA A 146 7.85 2.33 15.50
CA ALA A 146 7.55 3.14 16.68
C ALA A 146 7.16 4.57 16.30
N ALA A 147 7.90 5.21 15.38
CA ALA A 147 7.59 6.55 14.88
C ALA A 147 6.19 6.61 14.25
N VAL A 148 5.85 5.64 13.39
CA VAL A 148 4.50 5.55 12.80
C VAL A 148 3.39 5.43 13.85
N LEU A 149 3.63 4.69 14.93
CA LEU A 149 2.65 4.56 16.02
C LEU A 149 2.46 5.87 16.78
N HIS A 150 3.54 6.63 17.01
CA HIS A 150 3.49 7.93 17.69
C HIS A 150 2.73 9.00 16.90
N GLU A 151 2.68 8.86 15.57
CA GLU A 151 1.89 9.75 14.71
C GLU A 151 0.39 9.45 14.73
N LEU A 152 -0.04 8.29 15.25
CA LEU A 152 -1.45 7.92 15.27
C LEU A 152 -2.16 8.51 16.49
N ASP A 153 -2.97 9.54 16.25
CA ASP A 153 -3.79 10.17 17.28
C ASP A 153 -5.27 10.30 16.87
N ARG A 154 -6.08 10.90 17.75
CA ARG A 154 -7.51 11.11 17.50
C ARG A 154 -7.78 12.02 16.29
N PRO A 155 -7.07 13.16 16.09
CA PRO A 155 -7.13 13.93 14.86
C PRO A 155 -6.90 13.11 13.58
N VAL A 156 -5.84 12.29 13.51
CA VAL A 156 -5.56 11.43 12.35
C VAL A 156 -6.70 10.44 12.11
N LEU A 157 -7.25 9.86 13.17
CA LEU A 157 -8.39 8.94 13.10
C LEU A 157 -9.71 9.63 12.75
N SER A 158 -9.83 10.94 12.97
CA SER A 158 -11.08 11.68 12.78
C SER A 158 -11.46 11.79 11.30
N SER A 159 -10.47 11.97 10.42
CA SER A 159 -10.63 12.09 8.97
C SER A 159 -10.39 10.75 8.28
N PRO A 160 -11.37 10.26 7.48
CA PRO A 160 -11.18 9.05 6.68
C PRO A 160 -9.95 9.09 5.77
N VAL A 161 -9.65 10.26 5.18
CA VAL A 161 -8.52 10.43 4.25
C VAL A 161 -7.19 10.27 4.96
N THR A 162 -6.99 11.00 6.07
CA THR A 162 -5.74 10.94 6.84
C THR A 162 -5.54 9.57 7.47
N ARG A 163 -6.62 8.95 7.94
CA ARG A 163 -6.59 7.58 8.49
C ARG A 163 -6.18 6.55 7.43
N THR A 164 -6.73 6.65 6.22
CA THR A 164 -6.37 5.76 5.10
C THR A 164 -4.91 5.94 4.72
N ALA A 165 -4.46 7.19 4.57
CA ALA A 165 -3.06 7.53 4.30
C ALA A 165 -2.12 6.93 5.36
N TRP A 166 -2.40 7.18 6.64
CA TRP A 166 -1.64 6.61 7.75
C TRP A 166 -1.59 5.09 7.69
N SER A 167 -2.74 4.42 7.49
CA SER A 167 -2.81 2.96 7.47
C SER A 167 -2.02 2.35 6.33
N VAL A 168 -2.08 2.95 5.13
CA VAL A 168 -1.34 2.48 3.96
C VAL A 168 0.16 2.59 4.22
N ARG A 169 0.63 3.73 4.72
CA ARG A 169 2.05 3.96 5.07
C ARG A 169 2.52 3.01 6.17
N ALA A 170 1.77 2.91 7.26
CA ALA A 170 2.08 2.05 8.40
C ALA A 170 2.19 0.58 7.99
N ARG A 171 1.22 0.10 7.22
CA ARG A 171 1.19 -1.26 6.71
C ARG A 171 2.34 -1.54 5.74
N ARG A 172 2.67 -0.61 4.84
CA ARG A 172 3.81 -0.74 3.93
C ARG A 172 5.12 -0.95 4.71
N GLN A 173 5.36 -0.12 5.72
CA GLN A 173 6.54 -0.26 6.58
C GLN A 173 6.53 -1.59 7.35
N ALA A 174 5.37 -1.97 7.90
CA ALA A 174 5.22 -3.22 8.65
C ALA A 174 5.44 -4.45 7.75
N LEU A 175 4.86 -4.48 6.54
CA LEU A 175 5.05 -5.55 5.57
C LEU A 175 6.52 -5.70 5.17
N ARG A 176 7.21 -4.59 4.88
CA ARG A 176 8.65 -4.59 4.55
C ARG A 176 9.50 -5.21 5.65
N ARG A 177 9.21 -4.86 6.91
CA ARG A 177 10.05 -5.22 8.05
C ARG A 177 9.70 -6.58 8.67
N LEU A 178 8.42 -6.89 8.74
CA LEU A 178 7.88 -7.97 9.57
C LEU A 178 7.41 -9.18 8.77
N THR A 179 7.56 -9.19 7.45
CA THR A 179 7.10 -10.31 6.62
C THR A 179 8.14 -10.73 5.59
N ALA A 180 7.97 -11.93 5.04
CA ALA A 180 8.82 -12.41 3.96
C ALA A 180 8.59 -11.66 2.64
N THR A 181 7.43 -11.00 2.46
CA THR A 181 7.08 -10.28 1.22
C THR A 181 7.89 -8.99 1.06
N GLY A 182 8.48 -8.49 2.14
CA GLY A 182 9.35 -7.32 2.14
C GLY A 182 10.75 -7.53 1.55
N ARG A 183 11.10 -8.76 1.17
CA ARG A 183 12.43 -9.05 0.60
C ARG A 183 12.51 -8.51 -0.83
N PRO A 184 13.50 -7.66 -1.14
CA PRO A 184 13.68 -7.17 -2.50
C PRO A 184 13.88 -8.29 -3.51
N VAL A 185 13.23 -8.14 -4.66
CA VAL A 185 13.41 -8.93 -5.87
C VAL A 185 13.54 -7.95 -7.04
N PRO A 186 14.30 -8.28 -8.10
CA PRO A 186 14.36 -7.45 -9.30
C PRO A 186 12.98 -7.32 -9.93
N VAL A 187 12.58 -6.09 -10.27
CA VAL A 187 11.30 -5.78 -10.93
C VAL A 187 11.57 -5.00 -12.21
N GLY A 188 11.01 -5.47 -13.32
CA GLY A 188 11.00 -4.77 -14.59
C GLY A 188 9.96 -3.64 -14.58
N LEU A 189 10.37 -2.45 -14.99
CA LEU A 189 9.50 -1.29 -15.10
C LEU A 189 9.50 -0.80 -16.54
N LEU A 190 8.43 -1.12 -17.27
CA LEU A 190 8.23 -0.72 -18.65
C LEU A 190 7.56 0.64 -18.70
N VAL A 191 8.21 1.65 -19.28
CA VAL A 191 7.67 3.00 -19.38
C VAL A 191 7.20 3.25 -20.80
N ASP A 192 5.90 3.50 -20.95
CA ASP A 192 5.28 3.83 -22.22
C ASP A 192 5.69 5.25 -22.66
N TRP A 193 6.45 5.34 -23.75
CA TRP A 193 6.90 6.59 -24.37
C TRP A 193 6.25 6.74 -25.76
N THR A 194 4.95 6.50 -25.86
CA THR A 194 4.16 6.81 -27.05
C THR A 194 3.79 8.29 -27.15
N ASP A 195 3.69 8.97 -26.01
CA ASP A 195 3.60 10.44 -25.88
C ASP A 195 4.85 10.96 -25.16
N GLU A 196 5.56 11.93 -25.74
CA GLU A 196 6.81 12.45 -25.17
C GLU A 196 6.57 13.12 -23.81
N THR A 197 5.45 13.85 -23.65
CA THR A 197 5.15 14.59 -22.41
C THR A 197 4.83 13.62 -21.28
N GLY A 198 3.90 12.70 -21.50
CA GLY A 198 3.53 11.66 -20.53
C GLY A 198 4.68 10.69 -20.25
N GLY A 199 5.43 10.27 -21.29
CA GLY A 199 6.59 9.40 -21.15
C GLY A 199 7.72 10.01 -20.32
N ALA A 200 8.00 11.31 -20.51
CA ALA A 200 9.00 12.02 -19.70
C ALA A 200 8.58 12.09 -18.23
N ARG A 201 7.31 12.39 -17.94
CA ARG A 201 6.76 12.35 -16.58
C ARG A 201 6.87 10.95 -15.97
N SER A 202 6.42 9.92 -16.69
CA SER A 202 6.45 8.53 -16.20
C SER A 202 7.88 8.04 -15.94
N LEU A 203 8.88 8.47 -16.74
CA LEU A 203 10.29 8.17 -16.48
C LEU A 203 10.80 8.87 -15.21
N GLU A 204 10.39 10.10 -14.95
CA GLU A 204 10.73 10.80 -13.72
C GLU A 204 10.12 10.10 -12.49
N GLU A 205 8.85 9.70 -12.58
CA GLU A 205 8.14 8.94 -11.56
C GLU A 205 8.74 7.55 -11.34
N ALA A 206 9.23 6.90 -12.40
CA ALA A 206 9.95 5.65 -12.34
C ALA A 206 11.25 5.79 -11.51
N ARG A 207 11.98 6.89 -11.68
CA ARG A 207 13.21 7.18 -10.92
C ARG A 207 12.95 7.52 -9.45
N ARG A 208 11.74 7.99 -9.11
CA ARG A 208 11.33 8.28 -7.74
C ARG A 208 10.77 7.05 -7.00
N GLN A 209 10.65 5.91 -7.67
CA GLN A 209 10.19 4.70 -7.01
C GLN A 209 11.16 4.29 -5.90
N ASP A 210 10.61 3.88 -4.76
CA ASP A 210 11.39 3.51 -3.57
C ASP A 210 11.71 2.00 -3.50
N TRP A 211 11.38 1.25 -4.55
CA TRP A 211 11.78 -0.14 -4.67
C TRP A 211 13.26 -0.22 -5.12
N PRO A 212 14.14 -0.91 -4.38
CA PRO A 212 15.59 -0.78 -4.57
C PRO A 212 16.16 -1.51 -5.79
N ASP A 213 15.43 -2.43 -6.42
CA ASP A 213 15.93 -3.28 -7.51
C ASP A 213 14.99 -3.18 -8.73
N LEU A 214 15.15 -2.08 -9.48
CA LEU A 214 14.35 -1.76 -10.65
C LEU A 214 15.18 -1.79 -11.92
N VAL A 215 14.66 -2.49 -12.93
CA VAL A 215 15.18 -2.50 -14.29
C VAL A 215 14.21 -1.70 -15.17
N VAL A 216 14.61 -0.49 -15.57
CA VAL A 216 13.74 0.42 -16.33
C VAL A 216 13.98 0.26 -17.82
N VAL A 217 12.91 0.03 -18.58
CA VAL A 217 12.93 -0.06 -20.04
C VAL A 217 11.91 0.91 -20.63
N LEU A 218 12.38 1.85 -21.46
CA LEU A 218 11.51 2.76 -22.21
C LEU A 218 11.03 2.05 -23.48
N VAL A 219 9.71 2.08 -23.69
CA VAL A 219 9.04 1.43 -24.81
C VAL A 219 8.52 2.52 -25.74
N THR A 220 9.02 2.58 -26.98
CA THR A 220 8.67 3.67 -27.90
C THR A 220 8.61 3.21 -29.36
N GLY A 221 7.91 4.00 -30.19
CA GLY A 221 7.94 3.85 -31.64
C GLY A 221 9.14 4.55 -32.28
N PRO A 222 9.39 4.36 -33.59
CA PRO A 222 10.54 4.93 -34.28
C PRO A 222 10.63 6.46 -34.18
N ALA A 223 9.49 7.16 -34.21
CA ALA A 223 9.43 8.61 -34.11
C ALA A 223 9.88 9.16 -32.75
N GLY A 224 9.63 8.43 -31.66
CA GLY A 224 9.99 8.82 -30.29
C GLY A 224 11.40 8.41 -29.86
N ALA A 225 12.06 7.54 -30.63
CA ALA A 225 13.33 6.89 -30.27
C ALA A 225 14.44 7.86 -29.85
N ALA A 226 14.63 8.95 -30.61
CA ALA A 226 15.68 9.92 -30.32
C ALA A 226 15.43 10.69 -29.01
N ALA A 227 14.16 11.05 -28.74
CA ALA A 227 13.77 11.72 -27.49
C ALA A 227 13.90 10.78 -26.30
N ALA A 228 13.39 9.55 -26.42
CA ALA A 228 13.49 8.52 -25.38
C ALA A 228 14.95 8.22 -25.01
N ARG A 229 15.85 8.06 -25.99
CA ARG A 229 17.29 7.84 -25.73
C ARG A 229 17.94 9.01 -25.01
N ARG A 230 17.62 10.25 -25.41
CA ARG A 230 18.11 11.44 -24.70
C ARG A 230 17.62 11.49 -23.25
N ALA A 231 16.36 11.12 -23.01
CA ALA A 231 15.80 11.10 -21.66
C ALA A 231 16.36 9.95 -20.80
N ALA A 232 16.56 8.76 -21.39
CA ALA A 232 17.21 7.61 -20.75
C ALA A 232 18.61 7.96 -20.25
N ALA A 233 19.39 8.67 -21.08
CA ALA A 233 20.75 9.08 -20.76
C ALA A 233 20.84 10.22 -19.72
N ARG A 234 19.72 10.89 -19.41
CA ARG A 234 19.68 12.03 -18.47
C ARG A 234 19.13 11.59 -17.12
N GLY A 235 19.85 11.84 -16.04
CA GLY A 235 19.37 11.60 -14.67
C GLY A 235 19.91 10.30 -14.05
N PRO A 236 19.58 10.02 -12.79
CA PRO A 236 20.06 8.84 -12.09
C PRO A 236 19.42 7.56 -12.62
N GLY A 237 20.17 6.46 -12.58
CA GLY A 237 19.74 5.13 -13.00
C GLY A 237 19.91 4.88 -14.51
N SER A 238 20.22 3.64 -14.88
CA SER A 238 20.25 3.19 -16.27
C SER A 238 18.84 2.82 -16.73
N ALA A 239 18.37 3.42 -17.83
CA ALA A 239 17.20 2.96 -18.57
C ALA A 239 17.63 2.52 -19.97
N SER A 240 17.17 1.35 -20.42
CA SER A 240 17.33 0.95 -21.82
C SER A 240 16.14 1.43 -22.65
N VAL A 241 16.32 1.46 -23.98
CA VAL A 241 15.26 1.89 -24.91
C VAL A 241 15.03 0.79 -25.92
N VAL A 242 13.78 0.33 -25.99
CA VAL A 242 13.35 -0.67 -26.94
C VAL A 242 12.37 -0.05 -27.93
N LEU A 243 12.53 -0.43 -29.19
CA LEU A 243 11.71 0.05 -30.30
C LEU A 243 10.79 -1.06 -30.78
N GLY A 244 9.58 -0.71 -31.17
CA GLY A 244 8.67 -1.58 -31.91
C GLY A 244 7.89 -0.81 -32.96
N GLU A 245 7.37 -1.53 -33.95
CA GLU A 245 6.52 -0.95 -35.00
C GLU A 245 5.19 -0.45 -34.42
N ASP A 246 4.67 -1.17 -33.44
CA ASP A 246 3.54 -0.79 -32.61
C ASP A 246 3.83 -1.03 -31.11
N ARG A 247 2.87 -0.69 -30.26
CA ARG A 247 2.97 -0.84 -28.80
C ARG A 247 3.13 -2.31 -28.37
N ALA A 248 2.46 -3.25 -29.03
CA ALA A 248 2.52 -4.66 -28.66
C ALA A 248 3.89 -5.25 -29.00
N ALA A 249 4.42 -4.96 -30.19
CA ALA A 249 5.77 -5.34 -30.61
C ALA A 249 6.84 -4.73 -29.69
N ALA A 250 6.67 -3.45 -29.33
CA ALA A 250 7.60 -2.76 -28.45
C ALA A 250 7.61 -3.34 -27.03
N LEU A 251 6.43 -3.70 -26.48
CA LEU A 251 6.33 -4.37 -25.18
C LEU A 251 6.93 -5.79 -25.22
N ALA A 252 6.69 -6.56 -26.28
CA ALA A 252 7.27 -7.89 -26.43
C ALA A 252 8.80 -7.83 -26.44
N ALA A 253 9.38 -6.93 -27.24
CA ALA A 253 10.82 -6.70 -27.27
C ALA A 253 11.36 -6.20 -25.92
N ALA A 254 10.59 -5.41 -25.18
CA ALA A 254 10.98 -4.96 -23.84
C ALA A 254 10.99 -6.10 -22.81
N VAL A 255 10.09 -7.07 -22.94
CA VAL A 255 10.11 -8.29 -22.13
C VAL A 255 11.34 -9.15 -22.44
N ASP A 256 11.75 -9.24 -23.70
CA ASP A 256 12.98 -9.93 -24.08
C ASP A 256 14.23 -9.21 -23.55
N GLU A 257 14.23 -7.88 -23.57
CA GLU A 257 15.27 -7.05 -22.92
C GLU A 257 15.35 -7.34 -21.41
N LEU A 258 14.22 -7.40 -20.70
CA LEU A 258 14.20 -7.75 -19.27
C LEU A 258 14.81 -9.14 -18.99
N ARG A 259 14.57 -10.11 -19.87
CA ARG A 259 15.12 -11.47 -19.75
C ARG A 259 16.62 -11.55 -20.01
N ALA A 260 17.15 -10.65 -20.82
CA ALA A 260 18.58 -10.59 -21.15
C ALA A 260 19.42 -10.01 -19.99
N VAL A 261 18.79 -9.31 -19.05
CA VAL A 261 19.48 -8.71 -17.89
C VAL A 261 19.95 -9.81 -16.94
N PRO A 262 21.18 -9.77 -16.38
CA PRO A 262 21.70 -10.82 -15.51
C PRO A 262 20.86 -11.13 -14.26
N SER A 263 20.17 -10.12 -13.71
CA SER A 263 19.25 -10.28 -12.58
C SER A 263 17.85 -10.73 -12.99
N ALA A 264 17.56 -10.78 -14.29
CA ALA A 264 16.32 -11.21 -14.96
C ALA A 264 15.06 -11.08 -14.06
N PRO A 265 14.38 -9.92 -14.08
CA PRO A 265 13.19 -9.70 -13.26
C PRO A 265 12.12 -10.76 -13.49
N SER A 266 11.68 -11.39 -12.39
CA SER A 266 10.56 -12.34 -12.40
C SER A 266 9.20 -11.66 -12.35
N LEU A 267 9.19 -10.35 -12.10
CA LEU A 267 8.00 -9.51 -12.05
C LEU A 267 8.23 -8.28 -12.91
N ALA A 268 7.18 -7.81 -13.58
CA ALA A 268 7.20 -6.56 -14.33
C ALA A 268 5.89 -5.80 -14.24
N THR A 269 5.97 -4.48 -14.40
CA THR A 269 4.83 -3.57 -14.48
C THR A 269 5.02 -2.56 -15.61
N VAL A 270 3.94 -1.87 -15.99
CA VAL A 270 3.93 -0.85 -17.05
C VAL A 270 3.50 0.48 -16.45
N PHE A 271 4.25 1.56 -16.71
CA PHE A 271 3.79 2.93 -16.50
C PHE A 271 3.23 3.46 -17.82
N ALA A 272 1.95 3.80 -17.84
CA ALA A 272 1.25 4.37 -18.97
C ALA A 272 1.35 5.91 -18.95
N ALA A 273 1.58 6.50 -20.12
CA ALA A 273 1.75 7.96 -20.28
C ALA A 273 0.55 8.79 -19.79
N GLY A 274 -0.67 8.23 -19.77
CA GLY A 274 -1.90 8.90 -19.30
C GLY A 274 -2.14 8.84 -17.78
N LEU A 275 -1.25 8.18 -17.03
CA LEU A 275 -1.32 8.05 -15.58
C LEU A 275 -0.15 8.81 -14.92
N SER A 276 -0.30 9.05 -13.63
CA SER A 276 0.75 9.54 -12.76
C SER A 276 0.85 8.63 -11.54
N TYR A 277 2.09 8.31 -11.19
CA TYR A 277 2.45 7.31 -10.19
C TYR A 277 3.22 7.93 -9.03
N GLY A 278 2.83 7.53 -7.82
CA GLY A 278 3.52 7.92 -6.60
C GLY A 278 4.76 7.07 -6.33
N PRO A 279 5.64 7.52 -5.43
CA PRO A 279 6.96 6.90 -5.19
C PRO A 279 6.89 5.48 -4.63
N HIS A 280 5.74 5.07 -4.11
CA HIS A 280 5.54 3.75 -3.49
C HIS A 280 4.78 2.77 -4.37
N HIS A 281 4.44 3.13 -5.61
CA HIS A 281 3.53 2.33 -6.43
C HIS A 281 4.06 0.92 -6.67
N VAL A 282 5.32 0.78 -7.12
CA VAL A 282 5.91 -0.55 -7.36
C VAL A 282 6.01 -1.35 -6.06
N THR A 283 6.40 -0.70 -4.98
CA THR A 283 6.45 -1.33 -3.65
C THR A 283 5.10 -1.90 -3.24
N ASP A 284 4.02 -1.13 -3.38
CA ASP A 284 2.70 -1.56 -2.99
C ASP A 284 2.24 -2.77 -3.83
N LEU A 285 2.55 -2.78 -5.13
CA LEU A 285 2.28 -3.93 -6.00
C LEU A 285 3.07 -5.17 -5.59
N VAL A 286 4.38 -5.05 -5.32
CA VAL A 286 5.21 -6.22 -4.94
C VAL A 286 4.77 -6.80 -3.60
N LEU A 287 4.52 -5.93 -2.61
CA LEU A 287 4.01 -6.36 -1.31
C LEU A 287 2.67 -7.08 -1.46
N ALA A 288 1.77 -6.53 -2.30
CA ALA A 288 0.48 -7.13 -2.61
C ALA A 288 0.55 -8.47 -3.29
N ARG A 289 1.43 -8.62 -4.28
CA ARG A 289 1.68 -9.92 -4.92
C ARG A 289 2.04 -10.98 -3.89
N GLY A 290 2.86 -10.62 -2.90
CA GLY A 290 3.28 -11.49 -1.82
C GLY A 290 2.14 -11.93 -0.88
N TYR A 291 1.30 -11.02 -0.42
CA TYR A 291 0.22 -11.38 0.53
C TYR A 291 -1.07 -11.87 -0.16
N ALA A 292 -1.40 -11.36 -1.33
CA ALA A 292 -2.59 -11.79 -2.07
C ALA A 292 -2.39 -13.15 -2.73
N ARG A 293 -1.14 -13.55 -2.98
CA ARG A 293 -0.76 -14.78 -3.72
C ARG A 293 -1.43 -14.90 -5.08
N SER A 294 -1.87 -13.77 -5.66
CA SER A 294 -2.55 -13.72 -6.96
C SER A 294 -1.53 -13.48 -8.07
N PRO A 295 -1.55 -14.22 -9.21
CA PRO A 295 -0.61 -14.03 -10.32
C PRO A 295 -0.58 -12.61 -10.86
N LEU A 296 -1.73 -11.93 -10.78
CA LEU A 296 -1.93 -10.57 -11.24
C LEU A 296 -2.41 -9.70 -10.08
N VAL A 297 -1.67 -8.63 -9.82
CA VAL A 297 -2.09 -7.58 -8.88
C VAL A 297 -2.08 -6.24 -9.60
N GLY A 298 -2.89 -5.28 -9.16
CA GLY A 298 -2.91 -3.97 -9.80
C GLY A 298 -3.81 -2.99 -9.08
N VAL A 299 -4.06 -1.84 -9.71
CA VAL A 299 -4.91 -0.80 -9.14
C VAL A 299 -6.18 -0.65 -9.99
N ASP A 300 -7.31 -0.46 -9.32
CA ASP A 300 -8.53 0.04 -9.95
C ASP A 300 -8.53 1.58 -9.77
N VAL A 301 -8.07 2.33 -10.78
CA VAL A 301 -7.79 3.78 -10.64
C VAL A 301 -9.08 4.57 -10.65
N ARG A 302 -9.50 5.01 -9.45
CA ARG A 302 -10.70 5.84 -9.25
C ARG A 302 -10.40 7.34 -9.23
N ARG A 303 -9.13 7.72 -9.07
CA ARG A 303 -8.73 9.13 -9.03
C ARG A 303 -8.38 9.66 -10.42
N SER A 304 -8.91 10.83 -10.72
CA SER A 304 -8.58 11.57 -11.93
C SER A 304 -8.28 13.02 -11.57
N PHE A 305 -7.26 13.60 -12.19
CA PHE A 305 -7.00 15.03 -12.15
C PHE A 305 -7.38 15.64 -13.49
N LEU A 306 -8.28 16.62 -13.41
CA LEU A 306 -8.85 17.35 -14.53
C LEU A 306 -8.05 18.64 -14.69
N VAL A 307 -6.99 18.59 -15.52
CA VAL A 307 -6.06 19.71 -15.73
C VAL A 307 -6.78 21.00 -16.11
N PRO A 308 -7.78 21.02 -17.01
CA PRO A 308 -8.47 22.25 -17.39
C PRO A 308 -9.24 22.93 -16.25
N LEU A 309 -9.59 22.17 -15.20
CA LEU A 309 -10.38 22.67 -14.06
C LEU A 309 -9.55 22.83 -12.79
N ASP A 310 -8.28 22.43 -12.81
CA ASP A 310 -7.43 22.30 -11.62
C ASP A 310 -8.15 21.53 -10.48
N LEU A 311 -8.76 20.39 -10.85
CA LEU A 311 -9.66 19.64 -9.98
C LEU A 311 -9.31 18.16 -9.95
N GLY A 312 -9.05 17.63 -8.76
CA GLY A 312 -9.02 16.20 -8.50
C GLY A 312 -10.43 15.67 -8.20
N VAL A 313 -10.75 14.50 -8.76
CA VAL A 313 -12.01 13.79 -8.55
C VAL A 313 -11.74 12.33 -8.23
N GLU A 314 -12.59 11.73 -7.39
CA GLU A 314 -12.54 10.29 -7.07
C GLU A 314 -13.90 9.65 -7.37
N ASP A 315 -13.91 8.67 -8.28
CA ASP A 315 -15.12 7.94 -8.67
C ASP A 315 -15.68 7.13 -7.50
N ALA A 316 -17.01 6.99 -7.44
CA ALA A 316 -17.65 6.07 -6.52
C ALA A 316 -17.23 4.62 -6.83
N GLY A 317 -16.95 3.82 -5.81
CA GLY A 317 -16.56 2.42 -6.00
C GLY A 317 -16.25 1.72 -4.70
N GLU A 318 -15.98 0.42 -4.79
CA GLU A 318 -15.52 -0.37 -3.64
C GLU A 318 -14.12 0.09 -3.22
N GLU A 319 -14.04 0.72 -2.06
CA GLU A 319 -12.79 1.13 -1.41
C GLU A 319 -12.02 -0.07 -0.87
N GLY A 320 -10.69 0.07 -0.85
CA GLY A 320 -9.80 -0.90 -0.20
C GLY A 320 -9.42 -2.10 -1.06
N GLU A 321 -8.69 -3.01 -0.45
CA GLU A 321 -8.04 -4.10 -1.17
C GLU A 321 -8.89 -5.36 -1.22
N ARG A 322 -8.97 -5.95 -2.41
CA ARG A 322 -9.93 -7.02 -2.69
C ARG A 322 -9.54 -7.79 -3.95
N PRO A 323 -10.06 -9.01 -4.13
CA PRO A 323 -10.15 -9.60 -5.46
C PRO A 323 -10.89 -8.63 -6.40
N GLY A 324 -10.16 -8.07 -7.36
CA GLY A 324 -10.64 -7.09 -8.30
C GLY A 324 -11.30 -7.74 -9.51
N ARG A 325 -12.45 -7.21 -9.91
CA ARG A 325 -13.16 -7.63 -11.14
C ARG A 325 -12.60 -6.97 -12.40
N ALA A 326 -11.91 -5.85 -12.23
CA ALA A 326 -11.21 -5.11 -13.26
C ALA A 326 -10.00 -4.41 -12.63
N LEU A 327 -8.85 -4.49 -13.31
CA LEU A 327 -7.67 -3.71 -12.99
C LEU A 327 -7.41 -2.71 -14.11
N THR A 328 -6.91 -1.52 -13.77
CA THR A 328 -6.58 -0.50 -14.77
C THR A 328 -5.30 -0.91 -15.50
N PRO A 329 -5.32 -1.02 -16.85
CA PRO A 329 -4.11 -1.25 -17.63
C PRO A 329 -3.04 -0.21 -17.31
N GLY A 330 -1.77 -0.62 -17.27
CA GLY A 330 -0.68 0.27 -16.84
C GLY A 330 -0.61 0.47 -15.32
N THR A 331 -1.25 -0.36 -14.51
CA THR A 331 -1.05 -0.36 -13.04
C THR A 331 -0.83 -1.75 -12.48
N VAL A 332 -0.62 -2.71 -13.38
CA VAL A 332 -0.61 -4.13 -13.07
C VAL A 332 0.82 -4.63 -12.90
N LEU A 333 1.02 -5.54 -11.95
CA LEU A 333 2.24 -6.30 -11.75
C LEU A 333 1.93 -7.77 -11.98
N ALA A 334 2.72 -8.39 -12.86
CA ALA A 334 2.61 -9.80 -13.21
C ALA A 334 3.99 -10.35 -13.57
N GLU A 335 4.06 -11.62 -13.93
CA GLU A 335 5.24 -12.14 -14.63
C GLU A 335 5.36 -11.44 -16.01
N PRO A 336 6.58 -11.20 -16.53
CA PRO A 336 6.75 -10.44 -17.76
C PRO A 336 5.96 -10.94 -18.97
N GLN A 337 5.71 -12.25 -19.07
CA GLN A 337 4.90 -12.82 -20.16
C GLN A 337 3.41 -12.53 -19.98
N ASP A 338 2.87 -12.78 -18.79
CA ASP A 338 1.47 -12.50 -18.45
C ASP A 338 1.14 -11.00 -18.62
N LEU A 339 2.14 -10.14 -18.40
CA LEU A 339 2.00 -8.69 -18.55
C LEU A 339 1.63 -8.30 -19.99
N LEU A 340 2.09 -9.03 -21.01
CA LEU A 340 1.78 -8.72 -22.42
C LEU A 340 0.28 -8.85 -22.71
N GLU A 341 -0.36 -9.87 -22.14
CA GLU A 341 -1.81 -10.12 -22.30
C GLU A 341 -2.65 -9.02 -21.64
N VAL A 342 -2.16 -8.46 -20.53
CA VAL A 342 -2.90 -7.46 -19.73
C VAL A 342 -2.61 -6.03 -20.18
N ALA A 343 -1.40 -5.73 -20.64
CA ALA A 343 -0.99 -4.39 -21.04
C ALA A 343 -1.42 -4.02 -22.46
N CYS A 344 -1.69 -5.02 -23.31
CA CYS A 344 -2.21 -4.89 -24.68
C CYS A 344 -3.35 -5.89 -24.91
N PRO A 345 -4.48 -5.77 -24.19
CA PRO A 345 -5.58 -6.71 -24.36
C PRO A 345 -6.18 -6.56 -25.78
N PRO A 346 -6.58 -7.66 -26.42
CA PRO A 346 -7.26 -7.59 -27.71
C PRO A 346 -8.58 -6.82 -27.57
N ALA A 347 -9.02 -6.19 -28.68
CA ALA A 347 -10.26 -5.42 -28.68
C ALA A 347 -11.45 -6.28 -28.22
N GLY A 348 -12.21 -5.80 -27.23
CA GLY A 348 -13.34 -6.52 -26.65
C GLY A 348 -13.00 -7.58 -25.61
N ALA A 349 -11.72 -7.75 -25.26
CA ALA A 349 -11.33 -8.64 -24.17
C ALA A 349 -11.97 -8.21 -22.84
N PRO A 350 -12.37 -9.16 -21.99
CA PRO A 350 -12.84 -8.83 -20.66
C PRO A 350 -11.72 -8.15 -19.84
N PRO A 351 -12.06 -7.30 -18.87
CA PRO A 351 -11.05 -6.68 -18.02
C PRO A 351 -10.29 -7.75 -17.24
N ALA A 352 -8.99 -7.52 -17.07
CA ALA A 352 -8.13 -8.45 -16.35
C ALA A 352 -8.58 -8.54 -14.88
N ARG A 353 -8.74 -9.78 -14.41
CA ARG A 353 -9.13 -10.10 -13.04
C ARG A 353 -7.88 -10.43 -12.24
N GLY A 354 -7.76 -9.85 -11.06
CA GLY A 354 -6.61 -10.05 -10.19
C GLY A 354 -6.92 -9.56 -8.79
N TYR A 355 -5.88 -9.16 -8.06
CA TYR A 355 -6.06 -8.52 -6.76
C TYR A 355 -5.87 -7.01 -6.89
N ALA A 356 -6.91 -6.24 -6.54
CA ALA A 356 -6.87 -4.79 -6.53
C ALA A 356 -6.25 -4.31 -5.21
N VAL A 357 -5.18 -3.54 -5.31
CA VAL A 357 -4.55 -2.84 -4.19
C VAL A 357 -5.13 -1.43 -4.06
N HIS A 358 -4.82 -0.76 -2.95
CA HIS A 358 -5.28 0.60 -2.73
C HIS A 358 -4.73 1.58 -3.79
N ASP A 359 -5.60 2.45 -4.32
CA ASP A 359 -5.31 3.39 -5.42
C ASP A 359 -4.65 4.71 -4.97
N GLY A 360 -4.20 4.74 -3.71
CA GLY A 360 -3.51 5.82 -3.00
C GLY A 360 -2.48 6.61 -3.79
N GLY A 361 -1.72 5.91 -4.63
CA GLY A 361 -0.56 6.44 -5.33
C GLY A 361 -0.70 6.43 -6.85
N VAL A 362 -1.91 6.35 -7.41
CA VAL A 362 -2.10 6.45 -8.87
C VAL A 362 -3.24 7.39 -9.19
N THR A 363 -3.01 8.31 -10.13
CA THR A 363 -4.02 9.26 -10.61
C THR A 363 -4.03 9.29 -12.13
N ARG A 364 -5.22 9.30 -12.73
CA ARG A 364 -5.38 9.53 -14.17
C ARG A 364 -5.26 11.02 -14.49
N VAL A 365 -4.49 11.38 -15.51
CA VAL A 365 -4.29 12.79 -15.89
C VAL A 365 -5.08 13.11 -17.15
N VAL A 366 -6.03 14.03 -17.05
CA VAL A 366 -6.93 14.42 -18.14
C VAL A 366 -6.54 15.81 -18.62
N HIS A 367 -5.77 15.90 -19.71
CA HIS A 367 -5.22 17.15 -20.26
C HIS A 367 -6.17 17.89 -21.21
N ALA A 368 -6.94 17.17 -22.02
CA ALA A 368 -7.84 17.75 -23.01
C ALA A 368 -9.30 17.42 -22.66
N ALA A 369 -10.12 18.45 -22.49
CA ALA A 369 -11.56 18.29 -22.39
C ALA A 369 -12.13 17.94 -23.77
N VAL A 370 -12.39 16.67 -24.02
CA VAL A 370 -13.37 16.28 -25.05
C VAL A 370 -14.65 15.94 -24.31
N GLY A 371 -15.56 16.93 -24.20
CA GLY A 371 -16.93 16.80 -23.72
C GLY A 371 -17.19 15.66 -22.72
N SER A 372 -17.76 14.56 -23.22
CA SER A 372 -18.34 13.46 -22.46
C SER A 372 -17.41 12.82 -21.41
N GLU A 373 -16.08 12.82 -21.56
CA GLU A 373 -15.19 12.24 -20.53
C GLU A 373 -15.15 13.10 -19.26
N LEU A 374 -15.02 14.43 -19.42
CA LEU A 374 -15.04 15.37 -18.31
C LEU A 374 -16.38 15.30 -17.57
N GLU A 375 -17.49 15.32 -18.33
CA GLU A 375 -18.84 15.21 -17.79
C GLU A 375 -19.07 13.87 -17.07
N THR A 376 -18.61 12.76 -17.68
CA THR A 376 -18.72 11.42 -17.08
C THR A 376 -17.98 11.35 -15.75
N ARG A 377 -16.75 11.89 -15.67
CA ARG A 377 -15.96 11.90 -14.43
C ARG A 377 -16.60 12.79 -13.36
N LEU A 378 -17.05 13.98 -13.73
CA LEU A 378 -17.73 14.87 -12.80
C LEU A 378 -19.05 14.28 -12.28
N ALA A 379 -19.81 13.59 -13.14
CA ALA A 379 -21.06 12.93 -12.78
C ALA A 379 -20.85 11.68 -11.91
N GLY A 380 -19.76 10.94 -12.13
CA GLY A 380 -19.39 9.75 -11.36
C GLY A 380 -18.63 10.03 -10.06
N ALA A 381 -18.15 11.26 -9.87
CA ALA A 381 -17.33 11.65 -8.73
C ALA A 381 -18.10 11.56 -7.41
N SER A 382 -17.57 10.78 -6.47
CA SER A 382 -18.01 10.74 -5.07
C SER A 382 -17.34 11.81 -4.23
N ARG A 383 -16.14 12.26 -4.61
CA ARG A 383 -15.35 13.29 -3.91
C ARG A 383 -14.64 14.19 -4.91
N GLN A 384 -14.38 15.43 -4.50
CA GLN A 384 -13.67 16.44 -5.28
C GLN A 384 -12.73 17.24 -4.38
N TRP A 385 -11.57 17.63 -4.90
CA TRP A 385 -10.63 18.53 -4.24
C TRP A 385 -9.94 19.42 -5.27
N ARG A 386 -9.47 20.60 -4.83
CA ARG A 386 -8.73 21.52 -5.71
C ARG A 386 -7.26 21.18 -5.76
N GLY A 387 -6.64 21.48 -6.89
CA GLY A 387 -5.20 21.35 -7.08
C GLY A 387 -4.76 19.93 -7.45
N TRP A 388 -3.54 19.85 -7.96
CA TRP A 388 -2.83 18.60 -8.14
C TRP A 388 -2.40 18.06 -6.77
N ALA A 389 -2.98 16.94 -6.36
CA ALA A 389 -2.40 16.14 -5.29
C ALA A 389 -1.38 15.22 -5.96
N GLU A 390 -0.08 15.49 -5.78
CA GLU A 390 0.95 14.58 -6.28
C GLU A 390 0.68 13.17 -5.74
N PRO A 391 0.56 12.17 -6.62
CA PRO A 391 0.28 10.81 -6.19
C PRO A 391 1.33 10.38 -5.17
N GLY A 392 0.88 10.05 -3.96
CA GLY A 392 1.76 9.62 -2.87
C GLY A 392 2.65 10.69 -2.22
N ALA A 393 2.70 11.94 -2.69
CA ALA A 393 3.46 13.01 -2.03
C ALA A 393 2.67 13.68 -0.89
N ASP A 394 1.33 13.65 -0.95
CA ASP A 394 0.43 14.37 -0.04
C ASP A 394 -0.39 13.42 0.86
N GLN A 395 0.27 12.37 1.37
CA GLN A 395 -0.25 11.57 2.49
C GLN A 395 0.27 12.06 3.85
N ASP A 396 1.25 12.98 3.86
CA ASP A 396 1.84 13.58 5.06
C ASP A 396 1.50 15.08 5.24
N ALA A 397 1.05 15.78 4.20
CA ALA A 397 0.48 17.13 4.37
C ALA A 397 -1.00 17.01 4.74
N THR A 398 -1.41 17.75 5.77
CA THR A 398 -2.81 17.93 6.12
C THR A 398 -3.55 18.39 4.85
N PRO A 399 -4.57 17.66 4.36
CA PRO A 399 -5.39 18.18 3.28
C PRO A 399 -5.89 19.54 3.76
N GLY A 400 -5.67 20.59 2.96
CA GLY A 400 -6.28 21.89 3.19
C GLY A 400 -7.77 21.71 3.51
N PRO A 401 -8.35 22.60 4.34
CA PRO A 401 -9.66 22.39 4.95
C PRO A 401 -10.63 21.82 3.92
N PRO A 402 -11.35 20.72 4.24
CA PRO A 402 -12.15 20.01 3.26
C PRO A 402 -13.02 21.02 2.54
N GLY A 403 -12.74 21.23 1.25
CA GLY A 403 -13.69 21.87 0.37
C GLY A 403 -14.96 21.06 0.56
N ARG A 404 -16.00 21.69 1.14
CA ARG A 404 -17.27 21.09 1.57
C ARG A 404 -17.50 19.74 0.88
N GLU A 405 -17.54 18.65 1.66
CA GLU A 405 -18.23 17.43 1.22
C GLU A 405 -19.62 17.86 0.75
N ARG A 406 -19.78 18.06 -0.56
CA ARG A 406 -21.08 18.28 -1.15
C ARG A 406 -21.72 16.90 -1.16
N GLY A 407 -22.42 16.57 -0.08
CA GLY A 407 -23.29 15.39 -0.06
C GLY A 407 -24.11 15.37 -1.33
N ARG A 408 -24.09 14.24 -2.05
CA ARG A 408 -24.77 13.96 -3.34
C ARG A 408 -25.49 15.19 -3.90
N ALA A 409 -24.75 16.10 -4.52
CA ALA A 409 -25.37 17.12 -5.32
C ALA A 409 -25.83 16.43 -6.59
N THR A 410 -27.14 16.21 -6.72
CA THR A 410 -27.79 16.09 -8.02
C THR A 410 -27.43 17.35 -8.79
N TYR A 411 -26.40 17.28 -9.63
CA TYR A 411 -26.13 18.34 -10.59
C TYR A 411 -27.38 18.41 -11.49
N PRO A 412 -28.15 19.50 -11.49
CA PRO A 412 -29.00 19.75 -12.62
C PRO A 412 -28.04 20.02 -13.78
N SER A 413 -28.08 19.13 -14.78
CA SER A 413 -27.40 19.33 -16.05
C SER A 413 -27.67 20.77 -16.51
N TYR A 414 -26.60 21.55 -16.70
CA TYR A 414 -26.68 22.92 -17.21
C TYR A 414 -27.13 22.97 -18.68
N PHE A 415 -27.33 21.80 -19.30
CA PHE A 415 -27.69 21.61 -20.71
C PHE A 415 -29.08 20.98 -20.90
N SER A 416 -29.93 20.98 -19.87
CA SER A 416 -31.30 20.49 -19.98
C SER A 416 -32.31 21.58 -19.60
N ARG A 417 -32.50 22.55 -20.49
CA ARG A 417 -33.78 23.25 -20.65
C ARG A 417 -34.10 23.38 -22.15
N PRO A 418 -35.40 23.26 -22.52
CA PRO A 418 -35.86 22.90 -23.86
C PRO A 418 -35.53 23.90 -24.95
#